data_AF-A0A2G9QGM8-F1
#
_entry.id   AF-A0A2G9QGM8-F1
#
_cell.length_a   1.000
_cell.length_b   1.000
_cell.length_c   1.000
_cell.angle_alpha   90.00
_cell.angle_beta   90.00
_cell.angle_gamma   90.00
#
_symmetry.space_group_name_H-M   'P 1'
#
loop_
_entity.id
_entity.type
_entity.pdbx_description
1 polymer ?
#
loop_
_entity_poly.entity_id
_entity_poly.type
_entity_poly.pdbx_seq_one_letter_code
_entity_poly.pdbx_strand_id
1 'polypeptide(L)'
;RAHCSVSPADRKECGYPGISSKECHSRGCCFDSSITGVKWCFHKKTYNKVQCSVSPADRTDCGYPGISSEECHSRGCCFDPSIPGVKWCFFPNDY
;
A
#
# COMPACT_ATOMS: atom_id res chain seq x y z
N ARG A 1 -3.50 -6.28 -9.20
CA ARG A 1 -2.14 -6.39 -8.60
C ARG A 1 -1.67 -5.07 -7.96
N ALA A 2 -2.58 -4.14 -7.61
CA ALA A 2 -2.30 -2.74 -7.26
C ALA A 2 -1.63 -2.51 -5.88
N HIS A 3 -1.44 -3.56 -5.08
CA HIS A 3 -0.97 -3.45 -3.70
C HIS A 3 0.51 -3.84 -3.53
N CYS A 4 1.24 -4.07 -4.61
CA CYS A 4 2.64 -4.51 -4.56
C CYS A 4 3.67 -3.38 -4.60
N SER A 5 3.22 -2.13 -4.72
CA SER A 5 4.08 -0.95 -4.71
C SER A 5 4.46 -0.58 -3.26
N VAL A 6 5.34 -1.40 -2.66
CA VAL A 6 5.92 -1.17 -1.34
C VAL A 6 7.40 -0.89 -1.50
N SER A 7 7.86 0.24 -0.97
CA SER A 7 9.27 0.63 -0.93
C SER A 7 10.10 -0.48 -0.28
N PRO A 8 11.31 -0.79 -0.77
CA PRO A 8 12.09 -1.93 -0.28
C PRO A 8 12.38 -1.92 1.23
N ALA A 9 12.56 -0.72 1.80
CA ALA A 9 12.79 -0.52 3.23
C ALA A 9 11.56 -0.93 4.09
N ASP A 10 10.35 -0.66 3.60
CA ASP A 10 9.09 -0.87 4.32
C ASP A 10 8.49 -2.25 4.08
N ARG A 11 9.17 -3.09 3.28
CA ARG A 11 8.71 -4.46 3.01
C ARG A 11 8.68 -5.25 4.31
N LYS A 12 7.53 -5.86 4.58
CA LYS A 12 7.34 -6.87 5.63
C LYS A 12 7.43 -8.24 5.00
N GLU A 13 8.24 -9.13 5.56
CA GLU A 13 8.50 -10.46 4.99
C GLU A 13 7.25 -11.33 5.05
N CYS A 14 6.93 -12.01 3.94
CA CYS A 14 5.77 -12.92 3.84
C CYS A 14 6.17 -14.38 3.55
N GLY A 15 7.44 -14.61 3.21
CA GLY A 15 7.99 -15.91 2.84
C GLY A 15 9.27 -16.20 3.61
N TYR A 16 10.27 -16.70 2.90
CA TYR A 16 11.60 -16.98 3.42
C TYR A 16 12.66 -16.69 2.34
N PRO A 17 13.95 -16.51 2.71
CA PRO A 17 15.03 -16.32 1.74
C PRO A 17 15.08 -17.45 0.70
N GLY A 18 15.14 -17.09 -0.58
CA GLY A 18 15.19 -18.06 -1.69
C GLY A 18 13.83 -18.64 -2.13
N ILE A 19 12.71 -18.19 -1.54
CA ILE A 19 11.37 -18.57 -1.99
C ILE A 19 11.17 -18.25 -3.49
N SER A 20 10.48 -19.14 -4.21
CA SER A 20 10.18 -18.91 -5.63
C SER A 20 9.10 -17.84 -5.82
N SER A 21 9.15 -17.13 -6.96
CA SER A 21 8.11 -16.16 -7.33
C SER A 21 6.70 -16.79 -7.34
N LYS A 22 6.57 -18.03 -7.86
CA LYS A 22 5.29 -18.74 -7.90
C LYS A 22 4.75 -19.00 -6.49
N GLU A 23 5.59 -19.50 -5.60
CA GLU A 23 5.19 -19.82 -4.23
C GLU A 23 4.84 -18.56 -3.43
N CYS A 24 5.61 -17.48 -3.57
CA CYS A 24 5.29 -16.19 -2.95
C CYS A 24 3.91 -15.67 -3.38
N HIS A 25 3.60 -15.73 -4.68
CA HIS A 25 2.29 -15.32 -5.19
C HIS A 25 1.17 -16.26 -4.72
N SER A 26 1.41 -17.58 -4.62
CA SER A 26 0.46 -18.54 -4.07
C SER A 26 0.13 -18.29 -2.60
N ARG A 27 1.07 -17.71 -1.84
CA ARG A 27 0.84 -17.22 -0.47
C ARG A 27 0.05 -15.90 -0.42
N GLY A 28 -0.37 -15.38 -1.57
CA GLY A 28 -1.13 -14.14 -1.68
C GLY A 28 -0.27 -12.87 -1.54
N CYS A 29 1.06 -12.98 -1.65
CA CYS A 29 2.01 -11.89 -1.44
C CYS A 29 2.59 -11.34 -2.75
N CYS A 30 3.45 -10.33 -2.61
CA CYS A 30 4.15 -9.68 -3.72
C CYS A 30 5.58 -10.20 -3.80
N PHE A 31 6.04 -10.43 -5.02
CA PHE A 31 7.41 -10.85 -5.29
C PHE A 31 8.14 -9.81 -6.13
N ASP A 32 9.31 -9.37 -5.68
CA ASP A 32 10.23 -8.52 -6.44
C ASP A 32 11.69 -8.84 -6.07
N SER A 33 12.41 -9.43 -7.02
CA SER A 33 13.82 -9.78 -6.91
C SER A 33 14.76 -8.82 -7.63
N SER A 34 14.26 -7.66 -8.11
CA SER A 34 15.07 -6.68 -8.83
C SER A 34 16.09 -5.95 -7.96
N ILE A 35 15.93 -6.02 -6.63
CA ILE A 35 16.78 -5.35 -5.65
C ILE A 35 17.39 -6.40 -4.73
N THR A 36 18.71 -6.39 -4.58
CA THR A 36 19.44 -7.32 -3.72
C THR A 36 19.44 -6.84 -2.25
N GLY A 37 19.61 -7.77 -1.30
CA GLY A 37 19.69 -7.44 0.13
C GLY A 37 18.36 -7.03 0.77
N VAL A 38 17.24 -7.16 0.07
CA VAL A 38 15.89 -6.83 0.58
C VAL A 38 14.97 -8.04 0.51
N LYS A 39 13.81 -7.93 1.16
CA LYS A 39 12.80 -8.99 1.19
C LYS A 39 12.14 -9.10 -0.19
N TRP A 40 12.42 -10.20 -0.90
CA TRP A 40 11.86 -10.44 -2.22
C TRP A 40 10.40 -10.84 -2.16
N CYS A 41 10.01 -11.66 -1.18
CA CYS A 41 8.61 -11.98 -0.92
C CYS A 41 8.08 -11.16 0.24
N PHE A 42 7.17 -10.22 -0.05
CA PHE A 42 6.70 -9.24 0.92
C PHE A 42 5.18 -9.11 0.91
N HIS A 43 4.62 -8.68 2.04
CA HIS A 43 3.20 -8.42 2.17
C HIS A 43 2.76 -7.27 1.26
N LYS A 44 1.58 -7.42 0.68
CA LYS A 44 0.86 -6.35 -0.02
C LYS A 44 0.62 -5.17 0.93
N LYS A 45 0.60 -3.96 0.39
CA LYS A 45 0.06 -2.80 1.11
C LYS A 45 -1.43 -3.02 1.33
N THR A 46 -1.84 -3.24 2.57
CA THR A 46 -3.25 -3.36 2.94
C THR A 46 -3.75 -2.03 3.48
N TYR A 47 -4.99 -1.71 3.13
CA TYR A 47 -5.71 -0.64 3.81
C TYR A 47 -5.83 -1.01 5.30
N ASN A 48 -5.29 -0.17 6.17
CA ASN A 48 -5.46 -0.30 7.61
C ASN A 48 -6.20 0.94 8.12
N LYS A 49 -7.49 0.76 8.44
CA LYS A 49 -8.37 1.84 8.92
C LYS A 49 -7.80 2.59 10.12
N VAL A 50 -7.03 1.92 10.99
CA VAL A 50 -6.39 2.55 12.17
C VAL A 50 -5.39 3.63 11.73
N GLN A 51 -4.70 3.41 10.61
CA GLN A 51 -3.69 4.33 10.09
C GLN A 51 -4.28 5.49 9.27
N CYS A 52 -5.61 5.56 9.12
CA CYS A 52 -6.30 6.59 8.33
C CYS A 52 -6.71 7.84 9.12
N SER A 53 -6.29 7.94 10.37
CA SER A 53 -6.54 9.11 11.22
C SER A 53 -5.54 10.22 10.91
N VAL A 54 -5.61 10.78 9.69
CA VAL A 54 -4.76 11.90 9.23
C VAL A 54 -5.62 13.16 9.19
N SER A 55 -5.15 14.22 9.86
CA SER A 55 -5.80 15.53 9.82
C SER A 55 -5.98 16.02 8.38
N PRO A 56 -7.11 16.63 7.99
CA PRO A 56 -7.38 17.02 6.60
C PRO A 56 -6.31 17.92 5.96
N ALA A 57 -5.70 18.79 6.76
CA ALA A 57 -4.63 19.68 6.34
C ALA A 57 -3.31 18.95 6.04
N ASP A 58 -3.04 17.85 6.76
CA ASP A 58 -1.79 17.07 6.67
C ASP A 58 -1.88 15.92 5.65
N ARG A 59 -3.05 15.73 5.04
CA ARG A 59 -3.24 14.70 4.02
C ARG A 59 -2.28 14.92 2.85
N THR A 60 -1.57 13.87 2.49
CA THR A 60 -0.77 13.79 1.26
C THR A 60 -1.54 12.97 0.23
N ASP A 61 -1.63 13.48 -1.00
CA ASP A 61 -2.43 12.86 -2.06
C ASP A 61 -1.90 11.47 -2.43
N CYS A 62 -2.79 10.48 -2.54
CA CYS A 62 -2.48 9.11 -2.99
C CYS A 62 -3.33 8.68 -4.20
N GLY A 63 -3.95 9.61 -4.90
CA GLY A 63 -4.93 9.31 -5.93
C GLY A 63 -4.95 10.35 -7.04
N TYR A 64 -6.16 10.67 -7.47
CA TYR A 64 -6.44 11.72 -8.43
C TYR A 64 -7.87 12.22 -8.22
N PRO A 65 -8.22 13.43 -8.68
CA PRO A 65 -9.58 13.95 -8.56
C PRO A 65 -10.63 13.00 -9.15
N GLY A 66 -11.68 12.69 -8.38
CA GLY A 66 -12.74 11.78 -8.80
C GLY A 66 -12.43 10.29 -8.67
N ILE A 67 -11.31 9.90 -8.06
CA ILE A 67 -11.01 8.51 -7.73
C ILE A 67 -12.12 7.90 -6.85
N SER A 68 -12.48 6.64 -7.12
CA SER A 68 -13.46 5.92 -6.29
C SER A 68 -12.84 5.46 -4.97
N SER A 69 -13.70 5.19 -3.99
CA SER A 69 -13.30 4.63 -2.69
C SER A 69 -12.55 3.31 -2.87
N GLU A 70 -13.06 2.43 -3.73
CA GLU A 70 -12.50 1.10 -4.01
C GLU A 70 -11.12 1.20 -4.65
N GLU A 71 -10.96 2.06 -5.66
CA GLU A 71 -9.67 2.28 -6.33
C GLU A 71 -8.65 2.86 -5.35
N CYS A 72 -9.03 3.83 -4.53
CA CYS A 72 -8.16 4.41 -3.49
C CYS A 72 -7.69 3.35 -2.47
N HIS A 73 -8.61 2.54 -1.95
CA HIS A 73 -8.27 1.45 -1.04
C HIS A 73 -7.40 0.38 -1.71
N SER A 74 -7.59 0.14 -3.01
CA SER A 74 -6.75 -0.81 -3.77
C SER A 74 -5.30 -0.34 -3.93
N ARG A 75 -5.07 0.98 -3.82
CA ARG A 75 -3.73 1.58 -3.78
C ARG A 75 -3.13 1.53 -2.36
N GLY A 76 -3.85 0.93 -1.41
CA GLY A 76 -3.44 0.86 -0.01
C GLY A 76 -3.50 2.21 0.70
N CYS A 77 -4.39 3.09 0.26
CA CYS A 77 -4.55 4.43 0.77
C CYS A 77 -5.91 4.64 1.43
N CYS A 78 -6.04 5.73 2.16
CA CYS A 78 -7.22 6.07 2.93
C CYS A 78 -8.16 6.92 2.10
N PHE A 79 -9.45 6.63 2.16
CA PHE A 79 -10.48 7.40 1.48
C PHE A 79 -11.43 8.07 2.50
N ASP A 80 -11.56 9.39 2.43
CA ASP A 80 -12.54 10.15 3.22
C ASP A 80 -13.07 11.37 2.44
N PRO A 81 -14.29 11.29 1.88
CA PRO A 81 -14.92 12.36 1.12
C PRO A 81 -15.74 13.33 1.99
N SER A 82 -15.77 13.16 3.32
CA SER A 82 -16.66 13.92 4.21
C SER A 82 -16.35 15.43 4.28
N ILE A 83 -15.16 15.83 3.84
CA ILE A 83 -14.67 17.20 3.87
C ILE A 83 -14.45 17.69 2.44
N PRO A 84 -15.20 18.71 1.97
CA PRO A 84 -14.98 19.32 0.67
C PRO A 84 -13.63 20.05 0.60
N GLY A 85 -13.01 20.09 -0.59
CA GLY A 85 -11.81 20.89 -0.85
C GLY A 85 -10.50 20.32 -0.28
N VAL A 86 -10.51 19.11 0.30
CA VAL A 86 -9.30 18.39 0.74
C VAL A 86 -9.08 17.13 -0.07
N LYS A 87 -7.91 16.50 0.11
CA LYS A 87 -7.58 15.23 -0.54
C LYS A 87 -8.46 14.13 0.05
N TRP A 88 -9.32 13.56 -0.79
CA TRP A 88 -10.18 12.45 -0.40
C TRP A 88 -9.45 11.13 -0.39
N CYS A 89 -8.54 10.89 -1.35
CA CYS A 89 -7.64 9.75 -1.34
C CYS A 89 -6.25 10.19 -0.86
N PHE A 90 -5.82 9.70 0.30
CA PHE A 90 -4.60 10.16 0.95
C PHE A 90 -3.79 9.01 1.57
N PHE A 91 -2.49 9.24 1.74
CA PHE A 91 -1.61 8.27 2.40
C PHE A 91 -1.95 8.11 3.90
N PRO A 92 -1.86 6.88 4.47
CA PRO A 92 -1.97 6.66 5.91
C PRO A 92 -0.78 7.25 6.69
N ASN A 93 -0.90 7.35 8.02
CA ASN A 93 0.12 7.91 8.94
C ASN A 93 1.49 7.19 8.92
N ASP A 94 1.56 5.96 8.44
CA ASP A 94 2.75 5.09 8.46
C ASP A 94 3.34 4.91 7.05
N TYR A 95 3.20 5.94 6.21
CA TYR A 95 3.74 5.96 4.85
C TYR A 95 5.22 6.33 4.81
#